data_AF-A0A7V3D477-F1
#
_entry.id   AF-A0A7V3D477-F1
#
_cell.length_a   1.000
_cell.length_b   1.000
_cell.length_c   1.000
_cell.angle_alpha   90.00
_cell.angle_beta   90.00
_cell.angle_gamma   90.00
#
_symmetry.space_group_name_H-M   'P 1'
#
loop_
_entity.id
_entity.type
_entity.pdbx_description
1 polymer ?
#
loop_
_entity_poly.entity_id
_entity_poly.type
_entity_poly.pdbx_seq_one_letter_code
_entity_poly.pdbx_strand_id
1 'polypeptide(L)' 'VDAALDEANVGRLSDVLKEFLNQSQFILITHSKRTMAGADVLCGVTMQESGVSRRIAIRFEDWPEDSRQGQAAAA' A
#
# COMPACT_ATOMS: atom_id res chain seq x y z
N VAL A 1 -6.13 -4.79 -8.26
CA VAL A 1 -7.45 -5.40 -7.91
C VAL A 1 -8.15 -4.55 -6.86
N ASP A 2 -7.41 -4.05 -5.88
CA ASP A 2 -7.83 -3.02 -4.92
C ASP A 2 -8.25 -1.67 -5.54
N ALA A 3 -7.74 -1.30 -6.72
CA ALA A 3 -8.11 -0.07 -7.43
C ALA A 3 -9.62 0.09 -7.71
N ALA A 4 -10.37 -1.01 -7.75
CA ALA A 4 -11.81 -1.04 -7.98
C ALA A 4 -12.62 -1.31 -6.70
N LEU A 5 -11.96 -1.44 -5.54
CA LEU A 5 -12.60 -1.71 -4.26
C LEU A 5 -12.79 -0.41 -3.48
N ASP A 6 -13.90 -0.31 -2.75
CA ASP A 6 -14.08 0.74 -1.75
C ASP A 6 -13.19 0.48 -0.51
N GLU A 7 -13.03 1.50 0.33
CA GLU A 7 -12.20 1.44 1.54
C GLU A 7 -12.56 0.28 2.50
N ALA A 8 -13.84 -0.06 2.62
CA ALA A 8 -14.29 -1.14 3.49
C ALA A 8 -13.86 -2.51 2.94
N ASN A 9 -13.96 -2.69 1.62
CA ASN A 9 -13.54 -3.89 0.92
C ASN A 9 -12.01 -4.04 0.86
N VAL A 10 -11.26 -2.94 0.77
CA VAL A 10 -9.80 -2.94 0.91
C VAL A 10 -9.38 -3.44 2.31
N GLY A 11 -10.10 -3.03 3.35
CA GLY A 11 -9.89 -3.54 4.71
C GLY A 11 -10.11 -5.06 4.80
N ARG A 12 -11.26 -5.54 4.34
CA ARG A 12 -11.57 -6.98 4.30
C ARG A 12 -10.53 -7.79 3.53
N LEU A 13 -10.10 -7.29 2.37
CA LEU A 13 -9.04 -7.93 1.58
C LEU A 13 -7.74 -8.03 2.38
N SER A 14 -7.36 -6.97 3.09
CA SER A 14 -6.14 -6.94 3.89
C SER A 14 -6.19 -7.94 5.05
N ASP A 15 -7.36 -8.10 5.68
CA ASP A 15 -7.53 -9.05 6.79
C ASP A 15 -7.44 -10.50 6.31
N VAL A 16 -8.11 -10.82 5.19
CA VAL A 16 -7.99 -12.14 4.57
C VAL A 16 -6.55 -12.45 4.18
N LEU A 17 -5.83 -11.49 3.58
CA LEU A 17 -4.43 -11.70 3.20
C LEU A 17 -3.55 -11.99 4.42
N LYS A 18 -3.78 -11.32 5.55
CA LYS A 18 -3.04 -11.55 6.80
C LYS A 18 -3.17 -12.98 7.32
N GLU A 19 -4.35 -13.59 7.19
CA GLU A 19 -4.56 -14.99 7.61
C GLU A 19 -3.66 -15.96 6.83
N PHE A 20 -3.36 -15.66 5.57
CA PHE A 20 -2.53 -16.49 4.70
C PHE A 20 -1.04 -16.16 4.75
N LEU A 21 -0.61 -15.07 5.38
CA LEU A 21 0.81 -14.67 5.44
C LEU A 21 1.71 -15.73 6.08
N ASN A 22 1.18 -16.54 6.99
CA ASN A 22 1.94 -17.62 7.63
C ASN A 22 2.21 -18.82 6.71
N GLN A 23 1.49 -18.92 5.60
CA GLN A 23 1.55 -20.06 4.68
C GLN A 23 2.09 -19.67 3.30
N SER A 24 2.03 -18.40 2.92
CA SER A 24 2.40 -17.94 1.59
C SER A 24 2.93 -16.52 1.61
N GLN A 25 3.95 -16.27 0.80
CA GLN A 25 4.47 -14.93 0.58
C GLN A 25 3.64 -14.23 -0.52
N PHE A 26 3.09 -13.07 -0.20
CA PHE A 26 2.31 -12.27 -1.14
C PHE A 26 3.13 -11.10 -1.68
N ILE A 27 3.03 -10.89 -3.00
CA ILE A 27 3.54 -9.68 -3.67
C ILE A 27 2.33 -8.90 -4.15
N LEU A 28 2.12 -7.71 -3.58
CA LEU A 28 1.02 -6.83 -3.94
C LEU A 28 1.50 -5.64 -4.77
N ILE A 29 0.78 -5.37 -5.85
CA ILE A 29 0.90 -4.11 -6.61
C ILE A 29 -0.35 -3.29 -6.28
N THR A 30 -0.15 -2.22 -5.53
CA THR A 30 -1.22 -1.40 -4.95
C THR A 30 -0.85 0.08 -5.00
N HIS A 31 -1.85 0.95 -5.12
CA HIS A 31 -1.71 2.39 -4.84
C HIS A 31 -2.55 2.82 -3.62
N SER A 32 -3.20 1.88 -2.93
CA SER A 32 -4.03 2.16 -1.76
C SER A 32 -3.15 2.35 -0.53
N LYS A 33 -3.26 3.52 0.11
CA LYS A 33 -2.52 3.83 1.34
C LYS A 33 -2.83 2.85 2.47
N ARG A 34 -4.08 2.38 2.54
CA ARG A 34 -4.52 1.40 3.55
C ARG A 34 -3.82 0.04 3.37
N THR A 35 -3.76 -0.47 2.14
CA THR A 35 -3.04 -1.72 1.84
C THR A 35 -1.55 -1.56 2.07
N MET A 36 -0.96 -0.44 1.60
CA MET A 36 0.47 -0.16 1.81
C MET A 36 0.81 -0.10 3.30
N ALA A 37 -0.07 0.41 4.15
CA ALA A 37 0.15 0.49 5.59
C ALA A 37 0.20 -0.87 6.32
N GLY A 38 -0.34 -1.92 5.72
CA GLY A 38 -0.27 -3.28 6.25
C GLY A 38 0.91 -4.10 5.71
N ALA A 39 1.76 -3.54 4.86
CA ALA A 39 2.83 -4.29 4.19
C ALA A 39 4.15 -4.23 4.98
N ASP A 40 4.87 -5.36 5.04
CA ASP A 40 6.17 -5.43 5.73
C ASP A 40 7.29 -4.69 4.97
N VAL A 41 7.23 -4.71 3.64
CA VAL A 41 8.23 -4.10 2.76
C VAL A 41 7.55 -3.37 1.62
N LEU A 42 7.89 -2.09 1.43
CA LEU A 42 7.41 -1.27 0.33
C LEU A 42 8.50 -1.12 -0.74
N CYS A 43 8.18 -1.57 -1.95
CA CYS A 43 9.01 -1.37 -3.14
C CYS A 43 8.36 -0.32 -4.04
N GLY A 44 8.95 0.87 -4.09
CA GLY A 44 8.53 1.88 -5.06
C GLY A 44 9.11 1.58 -6.43
N VAL A 45 8.33 1.85 -7.48
CA VAL A 45 8.81 1.86 -8.86
C VAL A 45 8.54 3.24 -9.41
N THR A 46 9.57 3.87 -9.97
CA THR A 46 9.49 5.19 -10.60
C THR A 46 10.02 5.13 -12.02
N MET A 47 9.57 6.06 -12.85
CA MET A 47 10.05 6.25 -14.22
C MET A 47 10.66 7.63 -14.33
N GLN A 48 11.97 7.74 -14.09
CA GLN A 48 12.69 9.03 -14.23
C GLN A 48 12.90 9.39 -15.70
N GLU A 49 13.09 8.38 -16.54
CA GLU A 49 13.19 8.50 -17.99
C GLU A 49 12.02 7.74 -18.62
N SER A 50 11.48 8.28 -19.72
CA SER A 50 10.36 7.67 -20.41
C SER A 50 10.69 6.25 -20.85
N GLY A 51 9.93 5.28 -20.35
CA GLY A 51 10.11 3.86 -20.67
C GLY A 51 11.14 3.12 -19.81
N VAL A 52 11.89 3.79 -18.92
CA VAL A 52 12.88 3.15 -18.05
C VAL A 52 12.39 3.17 -16.59
N SER A 53 12.01 2.00 -16.09
CA SER A 53 11.60 1.83 -14.70
C SER A 53 12.81 1.66 -13.78
N ARG A 54 12.82 2.37 -12.66
CA ARG A 54 13.82 2.25 -11.59
C ARG A 54 13.13 1.84 -10.28
N ARG A 55 13.69 0.85 -9.60
CA ARG A 55 13.21 0.40 -8.29
C ARG A 55 13.83 1.24 -7.18
N ILE A 56 13.01 1.64 -6.22
CA ILE A 56 13.41 2.29 -4.97
C ILE A 56 12.91 1.46 -3.79
N ALA A 57 13.77 1.26 -2.79
CA ALA A 57 13.34 0.69 -1.51
C ALA A 57 12.84 1.84 -0.64
N ILE A 58 11.62 1.75 -0.14
CA ILE A 58 11.01 2.78 0.70
C ILE A 58 10.96 2.22 2.12
N ARG A 59 11.52 2.94 3.09
CA ARG A 59 11.27 2.67 4.50
C ARG A 59 9.96 3.33 4.90
N PHE A 60 9.22 2.68 5.78
CA PHE A 60 7.93 3.22 6.22
C PHE A 60 8.08 4.59 6.91
N GLU A 61 9.24 4.85 7.53
CA GLU A 61 9.63 6.14 8.11
C GLU A 61 9.72 7.28 7.08
N ASP A 62 10.02 6.97 5.82
CA ASP A 62 10.17 7.95 4.73
C ASP A 62 8.84 8.24 4.02
N TRP A 63 7.73 7.60 4.44
CA TRP A 63 6.41 7.85 3.88
C TRP A 63 5.84 9.17 4.42
N PRO A 64 5.53 10.16 3.56
CA PRO A 64 5.14 11.48 4.02
C PRO A 64 3.89 11.45 4.91
N GLU A 65 4.03 11.99 6.14
CA GLU A 65 2.98 12.04 7.18
C GLU A 65 1.72 12.82 6.76
N ASP A 66 1.78 13.58 5.66
CA ASP A 66 0.68 14.39 5.11
C ASP A 66 -0.53 13.54 4.63
N SER A 67 -0.45 12.23 4.77
CA SER A 67 -1.56 11.30 4.52
C SER A 67 -2.47 11.06 5.73
N ARG A 68 -2.14 11.56 6.93
CA ARG A 68 -2.95 11.35 8.16
C ARG A 68 -4.01 12.43 8.40
N GLN A 69 -3.98 13.56 7.69
CA GLN A 69 -4.93 14.66 7.87
C GLN A 69 -6.07 14.59 6.84
N GLY A 70 -6.98 13.63 7.05
CA GLY A 70 -8.22 13.55 6.25
C GLY A 70 -9.42 12.96 6.99
N GLN A 71 -9.25 12.45 8.22
CA GLN A 71 -10.32 11.78 8.97
C GLN A 71 -10.67 12.44 10.32
N ALA A 72 -10.10 13.60 10.64
CA ALA A 72 -10.38 14.30 11.91
C ALA A 72 -11.15 15.63 11.77
N ALA A 73 -11.70 15.95 10.59
CA ALA A 73 -12.46 17.18 10.34
C ALA A 73 -13.92 16.90 9.90
N ALA A 74 -14.60 16.01 10.62
CA ALA A 74 -16.05 15.81 10.52
C ALA A 74 -16.58 15.26 11.85
N ALA A 75 -16.57 16.11 12.89
CA ALA A 75 -17.31 15.91 14.13
C ALA A 75 -17.87 17.27 14.55
#